data_AF-A0A3L7P9Q8-F1
#
_entry.id   AF-A0A3L7P9Q8-F1
#
_cell.length_a   1.000
_cell.length_b   1.000
_cell.length_c   1.000
_cell.angle_alpha   90.00
_cell.angle_beta   90.00
_cell.angle_gamma   90.00
#
_symmetry.space_group_name_H-M   'P 1'
#
loop_
_entity.id
_entity.type
_entity.pdbx_description
1 polymer ?
#
loop_
_entity_poly.entity_id
_entity_poly.type
_entity_poly.pdbx_seq_one_letter_code
_entity_poly.pdbx_strand_id
1 'polypeptide(L)'
;MKRRNWHLTTLALILLFGLILWRGRYRIQSFLSNVADQQKQQAFEIERTEADHGSPAEPVAVTENDWPWWRGFQHNNHAPDSSLPLTWNETENILWKVPIAGRGHSSPCVLGDKIFL
;
A
#
# COMPACT_ATOMS: atom_id res chain seq x y z
N MET A 1 42.05 -35.18 -59.03
CA MET A 1 42.13 -36.07 -57.85
C MET A 1 41.85 -35.23 -56.59
N LYS A 2 40.62 -35.23 -56.05
CA LYS A 2 40.19 -34.36 -54.93
C LYS A 2 40.21 -35.19 -53.65
N ARG A 3 41.18 -34.99 -52.76
CA ARG A 3 41.21 -35.66 -51.45
C ARG A 3 40.01 -35.16 -50.63
N ARG A 4 39.08 -36.05 -50.27
CA ARG A 4 37.92 -35.74 -49.43
C ARG A 4 38.40 -35.60 -47.98
N ASN A 5 38.28 -34.40 -47.43
CA ASN A 5 38.71 -34.04 -46.08
C ASN A 5 37.64 -34.41 -45.05
N TRP A 6 37.44 -35.71 -44.81
CA TRP A 6 36.46 -36.25 -43.85
C TRP A 6 36.71 -35.81 -42.40
N HIS A 7 37.94 -35.46 -42.04
CA HIS A 7 38.28 -34.98 -40.70
C HIS A 7 37.66 -33.62 -40.36
N LEU A 8 37.47 -32.74 -41.35
CA LEU A 8 36.89 -31.40 -41.13
C LEU A 8 35.39 -31.48 -40.82
N THR A 9 34.68 -32.39 -41.47
CA THR A 9 33.24 -32.62 -41.23
C THR A 9 32.96 -33.21 -39.85
N THR A 10 33.80 -34.12 -39.37
CA THR A 10 33.64 -34.72 -38.02
C THR A 10 33.88 -33.68 -36.92
N LEU A 11 34.90 -32.84 -37.07
CA LEU A 11 35.18 -31.74 -36.14
C LEU A 11 34.02 -30.72 -36.09
N ALA A 12 33.45 -30.37 -37.25
CA ALA A 12 32.33 -29.46 -37.32
C ALA A 12 31.08 -29.99 -36.58
N LEU A 13 30.80 -31.30 -36.67
CA LEU A 13 29.67 -31.92 -35.98
C LEU A 13 29.86 -31.97 -34.46
N ILE A 14 31.08 -32.25 -33.98
CA ILE A 14 31.38 -32.25 -32.55
C ILE A 14 31.22 -30.84 -31.96
N LEU A 15 31.71 -29.81 -32.66
CA LEU A 15 31.54 -28.42 -32.25
C LEU A 15 30.08 -27.98 -32.25
N LEU A 16 29.32 -28.36 -33.29
CA LEU A 16 27.88 -28.07 -33.37
C LEU A 16 27.10 -28.74 -32.23
N PHE A 17 27.41 -30.01 -31.93
CA PHE A 17 26.78 -30.74 -30.83
C PHE A 17 27.14 -30.16 -29.46
N GLY A 18 28.40 -29.79 -29.25
CA GLY A 18 28.84 -29.05 -28.07
C GLY A 18 28.12 -27.72 -27.89
N LEU A 19 27.89 -26.97 -28.98
CA LEU A 19 27.16 -25.69 -28.96
C LEU A 19 25.67 -25.88 -28.62
N ILE A 20 25.05 -26.95 -29.11
CA ILE A 20 23.65 -27.30 -28.81
C ILE A 20 23.49 -27.67 -27.34
N LEU A 21 24.39 -28.51 -26.79
CA LEU A 21 24.40 -28.87 -25.38
C LEU A 21 24.68 -27.65 -24.47
N TRP A 22 25.63 -26.80 -24.87
CA TRP A 22 25.95 -25.55 -24.17
C TRP A 22 24.72 -24.65 -24.12
N ARG A 23 24.09 -24.34 -25.27
CA ARG A 23 22.87 -23.51 -25.33
C ARG A 23 21.70 -24.09 -24.54
N GLY A 24 21.53 -25.41 -24.52
CA GLY A 24 20.52 -26.08 -23.69
C GLY A 24 20.73 -25.83 -22.20
N ARG A 25 21.98 -25.90 -21.72
CA ARG A 25 22.33 -25.67 -20.32
C ARG A 25 22.07 -24.23 -19.86
N TYR A 26 22.38 -23.21 -20.67
CA TYR A 26 22.08 -21.81 -20.31
C TYR A 26 20.58 -21.56 -20.19
N ARG A 27 19.78 -22.13 -21.10
CA ARG A 27 18.33 -21.91 -21.10
C ARG A 27 17.63 -22.54 -19.90
N ILE A 28 18.14 -23.67 -19.41
CA ILE A 28 17.68 -24.29 -18.17
C ILE A 28 18.11 -23.44 -16.96
N GLN A 29 19.37 -23.00 -16.92
CA GLN A 29 19.87 -22.19 -15.81
C GLN A 29 19.10 -20.87 -15.66
N SER A 30 18.81 -20.18 -16.78
CA SER A 30 18.03 -18.93 -16.77
C SER A 30 16.57 -19.14 -16.37
N PHE A 31 15.98 -20.28 -16.76
CA PHE A 31 14.61 -20.60 -16.35
C PHE A 31 14.54 -20.89 -14.85
N LEU A 32 15.49 -21.67 -14.32
CA LEU A 32 15.57 -21.98 -12.90
C LEU A 32 15.83 -20.74 -12.03
N SER A 33 16.68 -19.81 -12.47
CA SER A 33 16.89 -18.54 -11.75
C SER A 33 15.63 -17.70 -11.72
N ASN A 34 14.92 -17.59 -12.85
CA ASN A 34 13.67 -16.84 -12.92
C ASN A 34 12.61 -17.43 -11.99
N VAL A 35 12.47 -18.77 -11.94
CA VAL A 35 11.52 -19.43 -11.03
C VAL A 35 11.90 -19.18 -9.57
N ALA A 36 13.18 -19.24 -9.21
CA ALA A 36 13.63 -18.96 -7.85
C ALA A 36 13.37 -17.50 -7.45
N ASP A 37 13.55 -16.54 -8.36
CA ASP A 37 13.27 -15.14 -8.12
C ASP A 37 11.77 -14.87 -8.01
N GLN A 38 10.93 -15.52 -8.82
CA GLN A 38 9.47 -15.48 -8.69
C GLN A 38 8.99 -16.03 -7.36
N GLN A 39 9.56 -17.16 -6.90
CA GLN A 39 9.21 -17.74 -5.60
C GLN A 39 9.62 -16.83 -4.42
N LYS A 40 10.76 -16.15 -4.51
CA LYS A 40 11.18 -15.17 -3.49
C LYS A 40 10.29 -13.94 -3.46
N GLN A 41 9.90 -13.42 -4.63
CA GLN A 41 8.97 -12.29 -4.72
C GLN A 41 7.60 -12.65 -4.16
N GLN A 42 7.11 -13.86 -4.46
CA GLN A 42 5.85 -14.37 -3.93
C GLN A 42 5.89 -14.56 -2.41
N ALA A 43 6.99 -15.11 -1.86
CA ALA A 43 7.15 -15.27 -0.42
C ALA A 43 7.23 -13.93 0.32
N PHE A 44 7.91 -12.93 -0.26
CA PHE A 44 7.99 -11.58 0.30
C PHE A 44 6.62 -10.86 0.31
N GLU A 45 5.79 -11.08 -0.71
CA GLU A 45 4.44 -10.52 -0.75
C GLU A 45 3.50 -11.19 0.25
N ILE A 46 3.62 -12.51 0.45
CA ILE A 46 2.87 -13.25 1.47
C ILE A 46 3.26 -12.75 2.87
N GLU A 47 4.56 -12.62 3.16
CA GLU A 47 5.03 -12.10 4.45
C GLU A 47 4.57 -10.65 4.70
N ARG A 48 4.53 -9.80 3.66
CA ARG A 48 3.96 -8.44 3.73
C ARG A 48 2.45 -8.46 3.99
N THR A 49 1.74 -9.46 3.48
CA THR A 49 0.28 -9.60 3.67
C THR A 49 -0.07 -10.20 5.04
N GLU A 50 0.81 -11.04 5.59
CA GLU A 50 0.64 -11.65 6.91
C GLU A 50 1.11 -10.71 8.05
N ALA A 51 2.02 -9.79 7.77
CA ALA A 51 2.40 -8.72 8.68
C ALA A 51 1.34 -7.61 8.69
N ASP A 52 0.43 -7.67 9.68
CA ASP A 52 -0.41 -6.56 10.12
C ASP A 52 -1.48 -6.05 9.13
N HIS A 53 -2.29 -6.96 8.61
CA HIS A 53 -3.66 -6.61 8.25
C HIS A 53 -4.54 -6.94 9.45
N GLY A 54 -4.46 -6.10 10.50
CA GLY A 54 -5.51 -6.05 11.51
C GLY A 54 -6.86 -6.13 10.81
N SER A 55 -7.71 -7.05 11.25
CA SER A 55 -9.06 -7.33 10.71
C SER A 55 -9.63 -6.05 10.09
N PRO A 56 -10.06 -6.04 8.81
CA PRO A 56 -10.42 -4.81 8.13
C PRO A 56 -11.36 -4.04 9.06
N ALA A 57 -10.86 -2.93 9.60
CA ALA A 57 -11.61 -2.18 10.59
C ALA A 57 -12.92 -1.83 9.89
N GLU A 58 -14.05 -2.18 10.53
CA GLU A 58 -15.36 -1.82 10.01
C GLU A 58 -15.33 -0.33 9.67
N PRO A 59 -15.79 0.07 8.46
CA PRO A 59 -15.74 1.46 8.05
C PRO A 59 -16.40 2.32 9.12
N VAL A 60 -15.67 3.33 9.59
CA VAL A 60 -16.21 4.29 10.55
C VAL A 60 -17.38 4.99 9.90
N ALA A 61 -18.58 4.81 10.46
CA ALA A 61 -19.77 5.49 9.99
C ALA A 61 -19.65 6.99 10.31
N VAL A 62 -19.81 7.82 9.29
CA VAL A 62 -19.82 9.29 9.40
C VAL A 62 -21.17 9.79 8.93
N THR A 63 -21.76 10.68 9.70
CA THR A 63 -23.08 11.27 9.46
C THR A 63 -22.98 12.78 9.27
N GLU A 64 -24.08 13.41 8.84
CA GLU A 64 -24.17 14.86 8.66
C GLU A 64 -24.05 15.66 9.97
N ASN A 65 -24.22 14.99 11.11
CA ASN A 65 -24.05 15.60 12.45
C ASN A 65 -22.58 15.57 12.91
N ASP A 66 -21.70 14.88 12.20
CA ASP A 66 -20.28 14.78 12.53
C ASP A 66 -19.47 15.92 11.90
N TRP A 67 -18.34 16.24 12.54
CA TRP A 67 -17.35 17.17 12.01
C TRP A 67 -15.95 16.53 11.96
N PRO A 68 -15.77 15.48 11.14
CA PRO A 68 -14.55 14.65 11.15
C PRO A 68 -13.33 15.30 10.50
N TRP A 69 -13.52 16.29 9.62
CA TRP A 69 -12.43 16.92 8.85
C TRP A 69 -12.66 18.41 8.62
N TRP A 70 -11.68 19.05 7.96
CA TRP A 70 -11.73 20.47 7.66
C TRP A 70 -13.00 20.82 6.89
N ARG A 71 -13.76 21.79 7.43
CA ARG A 71 -15.03 22.27 6.90
C ARG A 71 -16.22 21.31 7.04
N GLY A 72 -16.12 20.31 7.91
CA GLY A 72 -17.24 19.44 8.31
C GLY A 72 -17.64 18.44 7.22
N PHE A 73 -18.68 17.64 7.48
CA PHE A 73 -19.13 16.54 6.60
C PHE A 73 -19.20 16.91 5.11
N GLN A 74 -19.76 18.07 4.77
CA GLN A 74 -19.92 18.52 3.38
C GLN A 74 -18.77 19.39 2.84
N HIS A 75 -17.70 19.58 3.62
CA HIS A 75 -16.53 20.40 3.27
C HIS A 75 -16.86 21.88 2.97
N ASN A 76 -17.95 22.41 3.52
CA ASN A 76 -18.49 23.74 3.22
C ASN A 76 -18.58 24.68 4.44
N ASN A 77 -18.14 24.26 5.63
CA ASN A 77 -18.26 24.99 6.90
C ASN A 77 -19.71 25.29 7.32
N HIS A 78 -20.69 24.51 6.86
CA HIS A 78 -22.08 24.67 7.29
C HIS A 78 -22.45 23.51 8.21
N ALA A 79 -22.91 23.82 9.42
CA ALA A 79 -23.56 22.85 10.28
C ALA A 79 -25.03 22.68 9.81
N PRO A 80 -25.67 21.53 10.07
CA PRO A 80 -27.12 21.40 9.91
C PRO A 80 -27.87 22.46 10.74
N ASP A 81 -29.00 22.94 10.23
CA ASP A 81 -29.82 23.94 10.90
C ASP A 81 -30.25 23.42 12.29
N SER A 82 -29.84 24.14 13.32
CA SER A 82 -30.11 23.81 14.73
C SER A 82 -30.35 25.09 15.52
N SER A 83 -31.14 25.01 16.59
CA SER A 83 -31.36 26.15 17.49
C SER A 83 -30.13 26.38 18.36
N LEU A 84 -29.12 27.04 17.79
CA LEU A 84 -27.87 27.35 18.47
C LEU A 84 -28.03 28.64 19.30
N PRO A 85 -27.49 28.68 20.53
CA PRO A 85 -27.48 29.91 21.32
C PRO A 85 -26.62 30.98 20.64
N LEU A 86 -27.15 32.21 20.60
CA LEU A 86 -26.51 33.35 19.95
C LEU A 86 -25.63 34.18 20.89
N THR A 87 -25.73 33.95 22.20
CA THR A 87 -24.96 34.63 23.25
C THR A 87 -24.06 33.64 23.96
N TRP A 88 -22.84 34.05 24.29
CA TRP A 88 -21.87 33.23 25.00
C TRP A 88 -21.03 34.13 25.90
N ASN A 89 -20.72 33.69 27.11
CA ASN A 89 -19.76 34.34 28.00
C ASN A 89 -19.00 33.28 28.83
N GLU A 90 -18.12 33.68 29.76
CA GLU A 90 -17.32 32.73 30.54
C GLU A 90 -18.13 31.73 31.39
N THR A 91 -19.42 32.04 31.63
CA THR A 91 -20.36 31.30 32.48
C THR A 91 -21.70 30.96 31.82
N GLU A 92 -22.00 31.53 30.66
CA GLU A 92 -23.29 31.37 29.95
C GLU A 92 -23.11 30.49 28.72
N ASN A 93 -24.08 29.58 28.52
CA ASN A 93 -24.15 28.64 27.39
C ASN A 93 -22.95 27.68 27.26
N ILE A 94 -22.04 27.62 28.25
CA ILE A 94 -20.95 26.64 28.32
C ILE A 94 -21.38 25.39 29.08
N LEU A 95 -21.25 24.23 28.44
CA LEU A 95 -21.47 22.92 29.08
C LEU A 95 -20.25 22.44 29.87
N TRP A 96 -19.04 22.61 29.33
CA TRP A 96 -17.79 22.18 29.94
C TRP A 96 -16.59 22.90 29.33
N LYS A 97 -15.46 22.87 30.06
CA LYS A 97 -14.15 23.38 29.62
C LYS A 97 -13.07 22.42 30.11
N VAL A 98 -12.02 22.21 29.32
CA VAL A 98 -10.87 21.39 29.68
C VAL A 98 -9.57 22.10 29.30
N PRO A 99 -8.53 22.09 30.16
CA PRO A 99 -7.22 22.61 29.78
C PRO A 99 -6.56 21.67 28.76
N ILE A 100 -6.03 22.24 27.66
CA ILE A 100 -5.26 21.51 26.65
C ILE A 100 -3.77 21.79 26.87
N ALA A 101 -2.96 20.73 26.91
CA ALA A 101 -1.52 20.86 27.06
C ALA A 101 -0.88 21.39 25.77
N GLY A 102 0.05 22.34 25.90
CA GLY A 102 0.76 22.92 24.75
C GLY A 102 -0.05 23.98 24.01
N ARG A 103 0.17 24.10 22.69
CA ARG A 103 -0.52 25.06 21.81
C ARG A 103 -1.32 24.29 20.76
N GLY A 104 -2.61 24.58 20.67
CA GLY A 104 -3.47 24.07 19.60
C GLY A 104 -3.22 24.83 18.30
N HIS A 105 -2.96 24.09 17.21
CA HIS A 105 -2.74 24.66 15.87
C HIS A 105 -3.85 24.28 14.87
N SER A 106 -4.79 23.42 15.28
CA SER A 106 -5.85 22.89 14.45
C SER A 106 -7.22 23.08 15.10
N SER A 107 -8.28 22.99 14.28
CA SER A 107 -9.65 22.91 14.78
C SER A 107 -9.92 21.53 15.38
N PRO A 108 -10.76 21.43 16.43
CA PRO A 108 -11.22 20.13 16.93
C PRO A 108 -11.97 19.35 15.84
N CYS A 109 -11.90 18.02 15.89
CA CYS A 109 -12.77 17.14 15.11
C CYS A 109 -13.79 16.45 16.02
N VAL A 110 -15.02 16.30 15.53
CA VAL A 110 -16.12 15.64 16.24
C VAL A 110 -16.57 14.43 15.45
N LEU A 111 -16.67 13.27 16.10
CA LEU A 111 -17.15 12.04 15.50
C LEU A 111 -17.95 11.25 16.53
N GLY A 112 -19.25 11.09 16.30
CA GLY A 112 -20.22 10.61 17.28
C GLY A 112 -20.09 11.41 18.58
N ASP A 113 -19.97 10.69 19.69
CA ASP A 113 -19.85 11.29 21.03
C ASP A 113 -18.40 11.61 21.44
N LYS A 114 -17.48 11.74 20.48
CA LYS A 114 -16.05 11.95 20.74
C LYS A 114 -15.55 13.23 20.10
N ILE A 115 -14.64 13.89 20.82
CA ILE A 115 -13.93 15.10 20.38
C ILE A 115 -12.44 14.78 20.35
N PHE A 116 -11.80 15.09 19.23
CA PHE A 116 -10.37 14.90 18.99
C PHE A 116 -9.70 16.28 18.96
N LEU A 117 -8.63 16.44 19.75
CA LEU A 117 -7.93 17.71 20.05
C LEU A 117 -6.43 17.57 19.83
#